data_AF-A0A453M895-F1
#
_entry.id   AF-A0A453M895-F1
#
_cell.length_a   1.000
_cell.length_b   1.000
_cell.length_c   1.000
_cell.angle_alpha   90.00
_cell.angle_beta   90.00
_cell.angle_gamma   90.00
#
_symmetry.space_group_name_H-M   'P 1'
#
loop_
_entity.id
_entity.type
_entity.pdbx_description
1 polymer ?
#
loop_
_entity_poly.entity_id
_entity_poly.type
_entity_poly.pdbx_seq_one_letter_code
_entity_poly.pdbx_strand_id
1 'polypeptide(L)' 'LACHAPGVSATQRAELFVGGLPDHIRVDVELRDPPDLQTAMYYARAFEQRAQALQQP' A
#
# COMPACT_ATOMS: atom_id res chain seq x y z
N LEU A 1 -21.80 19.30 20.35
CA LEU A 1 -21.25 17.91 20.29
C LEU A 1 -20.02 17.95 19.41
N ALA A 2 -18.83 17.66 19.95
CA ALA A 2 -17.65 17.47 19.12
C ALA A 2 -17.65 16.02 18.61
N CYS A 3 -17.82 15.82 17.30
CA CYS A 3 -17.76 14.50 16.68
C CYS A 3 -16.30 13.99 16.74
N HIS A 4 -15.97 13.17 17.74
CA HIS A 4 -14.70 12.45 17.76
C HIS A 4 -14.86 11.20 16.88
N ALA A 5 -14.51 11.31 15.60
CA ALA A 5 -14.35 10.13 14.77
C ALA A 5 -13.16 9.34 15.33
N PRO A 6 -13.34 8.08 15.77
CA PRO A 6 -12.22 7.26 16.20
C PRO A 6 -11.20 7.18 15.06
N GLY A 7 -9.92 7.39 15.39
CA GLY A 7 -8.85 7.41 14.40
C GLY A 7 -8.79 6.12 13.58
N VAL A 8 -8.35 6.23 12.33
CA VAL A 8 -8.17 5.10 11.41
C VAL A 8 -7.13 4.13 11.97
N SER A 9 -7.43 2.83 12.02
CA SER A 9 -6.52 1.81 12.54
C SER A 9 -5.24 1.71 11.68
N ALA A 10 -4.18 1.07 12.21
CA ALA A 10 -2.96 0.84 11.42
C ALA A 10 -3.23 0.05 10.14
N THR A 11 -4.07 -0.99 10.25
CA THR A 11 -4.50 -1.83 9.12
C THR A 11 -5.34 -1.03 8.12
N GLN A 12 -6.32 -0.24 8.58
CA GLN A 12 -7.12 0.60 7.68
C GLN A 12 -6.28 1.65 6.94
N ARG A 13 -5.23 2.20 7.57
CA ARG A 13 -4.27 3.08 6.88
C ARG A 13 -3.50 2.33 5.79
N ALA A 14 -3.14 1.07 6.04
CA ALA A 14 -2.52 0.22 5.03
C ALA A 14 -3.48 -0.04 3.86
N GLU A 15 -4.72 -0.44 4.14
CA GLU A 15 -5.76 -0.67 3.13
C GLU A 15 -6.01 0.56 2.26
N LEU A 16 -6.13 1.75 2.87
CA LEU A 16 -6.30 3.01 2.14
C LEU A 16 -5.10 3.33 1.25
N PHE A 17 -3.87 3.05 1.72
CA PHE A 17 -2.67 3.23 0.92
C PHE A 17 -2.63 2.24 -0.25
N VAL A 18 -2.88 0.96 -0.01
CA VAL A 18 -2.90 -0.10 -1.03
C VAL A 18 -3.95 0.18 -2.10
N GLY A 19 -5.15 0.61 -1.69
CA GLY A 19 -6.22 1.00 -2.61
C GLY A 19 -5.90 2.20 -3.51
N GLY A 20 -4.89 3.01 -3.15
CA GLY A 20 -4.42 4.13 -3.96
C GLY A 20 -3.29 3.79 -4.95
N LEU A 21 -2.79 2.56 -4.97
CA LEU A 21 -1.67 2.15 -5.83
C LEU A 21 -2.12 1.87 -7.28
N PRO A 22 -1.22 2.04 -8.27
CA PRO A 22 -1.46 1.55 -9.63
C PRO A 22 -1.76 0.06 -9.65
N ASP A 23 -2.67 -0.40 -10.53
CA ASP A 23 -3.22 -1.77 -10.49
C ASP A 23 -2.16 -2.88 -10.42
N HIS A 24 -1.14 -2.80 -11.28
CA HIS A 24 -0.06 -3.79 -11.34
C HIS A 24 0.82 -3.83 -10.08
N ILE A 25 0.90 -2.73 -9.32
CA ILE A 25 1.58 -2.68 -8.02
C ILE A 25 0.61 -3.10 -6.91
N ARG A 26 -0.65 -2.66 -6.98
CA ARG A 26 -1.69 -2.95 -6.00
C ARG A 26 -1.90 -4.46 -5.84
N VAL A 27 -2.08 -5.20 -6.94
CA VAL A 27 -2.28 -6.65 -6.90
C VAL A 27 -1.10 -7.36 -6.24
N ASP A 28 0.13 -6.94 -6.54
CA ASP A 28 1.35 -7.48 -5.97
C ASP A 28 1.48 -7.20 -4.45
N VAL A 29 1.06 -6.02 -4.00
CA VAL A 29 1.04 -5.63 -2.58
C VAL A 29 -0.10 -6.32 -1.82
N GLU A 30 -1.30 -6.41 -2.41
CA GLU A 30 -2.46 -7.14 -1.84
C GLU A 30 -2.13 -8.60 -1.58
N LEU A 31 -1.39 -9.26 -2.48
CA LEU A 31 -0.95 -10.65 -2.31
C LEU A 31 -0.04 -10.84 -1.08
N ARG A 32 0.61 -9.78 -0.59
CA ARG A 32 1.49 -9.83 0.58
C ARG A 32 0.77 -9.58 1.90
N ASP A 33 -0.47 -9.10 1.86
CA ASP A 33 -1.31 -8.82 3.04
C ASP A 33 -0.56 -8.01 4.13
N PRO A 34 -0.09 -6.78 3.82
CA PRO A 34 0.71 -6.00 4.75
C PRO A 34 -0.09 -5.63 6.01
N PRO A 35 0.42 -5.92 7.23
CA PRO A 35 -0.32 -5.69 8.48
C PRO A 35 -0.47 -4.21 8.86
N ASP A 36 0.37 -3.35 8.28
CA ASP A 36 0.47 -1.93 8.60
C ASP A 36 0.97 -1.10 7.41
N LEU A 37 0.83 0.21 7.52
CA LEU A 37 1.21 1.17 6.48
C LEU A 37 2.70 1.11 6.11
N GLN A 38 3.59 0.94 7.09
CA GLN A 38 5.03 0.92 6.82
C GLN A 38 5.41 -0.30 5.97
N THR A 39 4.85 -1.46 6.30
CA THR A 39 5.01 -2.68 5.51
C THR A 39 4.42 -2.53 4.10
N ALA A 40 3.23 -1.93 3.97
CA ALA A 40 2.60 -1.67 2.67
C ALA A 40 3.44 -0.74 1.78
N MET A 41 3.98 0.34 2.35
CA MET A 41 4.86 1.27 1.65
C MET A 41 6.16 0.62 1.20
N TYR A 42 6.74 -0.24 2.05
CA TYR A 42 7.95 -0.99 1.70
C TYR A 42 7.72 -1.89 0.49
N TYR A 43 6.62 -2.67 0.47
CA TYR A 43 6.29 -3.52 -0.66
C TYR A 43 6.00 -2.72 -1.93
N ALA A 44 5.19 -1.67 -1.84
CA ALA A 44 4.89 -0.81 -2.99
C ALA A 44 6.19 -0.30 -3.66
N ARG A 45 7.13 0.22 -2.88
CA ARG A 45 8.43 0.69 -3.39
C ARG A 45 9.24 -0.43 -4.06
N ALA A 46 9.27 -1.62 -3.46
CA ALA A 46 10.01 -2.75 -4.02
C ALA A 46 9.42 -3.20 -5.37
N PHE A 47 8.09 -3.25 -5.47
CA PHE A 47 7.40 -3.60 -6.72
C PHE A 47 7.53 -2.51 -7.78
N GLU A 48 7.50 -1.23 -7.41
CA GLU A 48 7.79 -0.12 -8.32
C GLU A 48 9.21 -0.22 -8.91
N GLN A 49 10.22 -0.49 -8.07
CA GLN A 49 11.60 -0.69 -8.53
C GLN A 49 11.73 -1.86 -9.50
N ARG A 50 11.04 -2.97 -9.21
CA ARG A 50 11.00 -4.13 -10.11
C ARG A 50 10.33 -3.78 -11.44
N ALA A 51 9.18 -3.11 -11.39
CA ALA A 51 8.46 -2.69 -12.60
C ALA A 51 9.33 -1.78 -13.47
N GLN A 52 10.02 -0.80 -12.86
CA GLN A 52 10.95 0.08 -13.56
C GLN A 52 12.12 -0.68 -14.20
N ALA A 53 12.72 -1.64 -13.49
CA ALA A 53 13.80 -2.46 -14.02
C ALA A 53 13.36 -3.30 -15.24
N LEU A 54 12.11 -3.78 -15.25
CA LEU A 54 11.55 -4.51 -16.40
C LEU A 54 11.20 -3.61 -17.60
N GLN A 55 11.07 -2.29 -17.37
CA GLN A 55 10.81 -1.31 -18.42
C GLN A 55 12.09 -0.70 -19.02
N GLN A 56 13.26 -0.99 -18.45
CA GLN A 56 14.54 -0.56 -19.01
C GLN A 56 14.99 -1.53 -20.12
N PRO A 57 15.30 -1.05 -21.34
CA PRO A 57 15.68 -1.87 -22.50
C PRO A 57 17.08 -2.48 -22.39
#